data_AF-Q2BBU1-F1
#
_entry.id   AF-Q2BBU1-F1
#
_cell.length_a   1.000
_cell.length_b   1.000
_cell.length_c   1.000
_cell.angle_alpha   90.00
_cell.angle_beta   90.00
_cell.angle_gamma   90.00
#
_symmetry.space_group_name_H-M   'P 1'
#
loop_
_entity.id
_entity.type
_entity.pdbx_description
1 polymer ?
#
loop_
_entity_poly.entity_id
_entity_poly.type
_entity_poly.pdbx_seq_one_letter_code
_entity_poly.pdbx_strand_id
1 'polypeptide(L)'
;SRPSLREQGVKMKLSPVRGVVEGKRVIMVDDSIVRGTTSRRIVTMLREAGATEVHVVISSPPIKNPCFYGIDTSTREELIASEHSVEEIREIIGADTLSFLSAEGMIEAIGRTDSGALKGQCLACFTGNYPTEIYPSTIHPYEKV
;
A
#
# COMPACT_ATOMS: atom_id res chain seq x y z
N SER A 1 16.79 -18.68 -20.82
CA SER A 1 16.22 -18.06 -19.61
C SER A 1 14.77 -17.72 -19.90
N ARG A 2 13.81 -18.54 -19.47
CA ARG A 2 12.37 -18.25 -19.62
C ARG A 2 11.95 -17.42 -18.40
N PRO A 3 11.52 -16.16 -18.54
CA PRO A 3 10.75 -15.49 -17.48
C PRO A 3 9.49 -16.33 -17.29
N SER A 4 9.41 -17.00 -16.15
CA SER A 4 8.41 -18.03 -15.90
C SER A 4 7.00 -17.44 -15.87
N LEU A 5 6.03 -18.20 -16.38
CA LEU A 5 4.56 -18.03 -16.46
C LEU A 5 3.86 -17.18 -15.37
N ARG A 6 4.48 -16.98 -14.20
CA ARG A 6 3.98 -16.14 -13.10
C ARG A 6 3.91 -14.66 -13.46
N GLU A 7 4.85 -14.14 -14.25
CA GLU A 7 4.81 -12.75 -14.72
C GLU A 7 3.68 -12.50 -15.73
N GLN A 8 3.38 -13.49 -16.59
CA GLN A 8 2.25 -13.45 -17.52
C GLN A 8 0.90 -13.53 -16.80
N GLY A 9 0.78 -14.31 -15.72
CA GLY A 9 -0.46 -14.50 -14.96
C GLY A 9 -1.13 -13.23 -14.45
N VAL A 10 -0.34 -12.20 -14.12
CA VAL A 10 -0.87 -10.94 -13.59
C VAL A 10 -1.15 -9.92 -14.71
N LYS A 11 -0.54 -10.04 -15.91
CA LYS A 11 -0.95 -9.24 -17.10
C LYS A 11 -2.40 -9.55 -17.47
N MET A 12 -2.89 -10.74 -17.10
CA MET A 12 -4.28 -11.15 -17.31
C MET A 12 -5.28 -10.53 -16.34
N LYS A 13 -4.88 -10.03 -15.15
CA LYS A 13 -5.82 -9.46 -14.16
C LYS A 13 -6.06 -7.97 -14.33
N LEU A 14 -5.05 -7.23 -14.77
CA LEU A 14 -5.10 -5.78 -14.94
C LEU A 14 -4.34 -5.42 -16.22
N SER A 15 -5.05 -4.89 -17.22
CA SER A 15 -4.48 -4.37 -18.46
C SER A 15 -4.95 -2.94 -18.67
N PRO A 16 -4.04 -1.97 -18.87
CA PRO A 16 -4.42 -0.57 -19.10
C PRO A 16 -5.17 -0.43 -20.43
N VAL A 17 -6.25 0.35 -20.42
CA VAL A 17 -6.98 0.70 -21.65
C VAL A 17 -6.21 1.82 -22.35
N ARG A 18 -5.34 1.47 -23.31
CA ARG A 18 -4.44 2.42 -24.01
C ARG A 18 -5.16 3.69 -24.48
N GLY A 19 -6.33 3.55 -25.12
CA GLY A 19 -7.10 4.70 -25.62
C GLY A 19 -7.58 5.68 -24.53
N VAL A 20 -7.53 5.30 -23.26
CA VAL A 20 -7.85 6.18 -22.13
C VAL A 20 -6.61 6.88 -21.59
N VAL A 21 -5.45 6.22 -21.59
CA VAL A 21 -4.25 6.65 -20.86
C VAL A 21 -3.17 7.30 -21.74
N GLU A 22 -3.12 6.96 -23.04
CA GLU A 22 -2.09 7.45 -23.95
C GLU A 22 -2.09 8.98 -24.06
N GLY A 23 -0.91 9.59 -23.87
CA GLY A 23 -0.71 11.03 -23.90
C GLY A 23 -1.23 11.80 -22.69
N LYS A 24 -1.71 11.11 -21.63
CA LYS A 24 -2.30 11.75 -20.45
C LYS A 24 -1.44 11.64 -19.21
N ARG A 25 -1.64 12.59 -18.30
CA ARG A 25 -1.23 12.49 -16.90
C ARG A 25 -2.31 11.71 -16.14
N VAL A 26 -1.92 10.65 -15.44
CA VAL A 26 -2.81 9.71 -14.78
C VAL A 26 -2.63 9.81 -13.27
N ILE A 27 -3.75 9.83 -12.53
CA ILE A 27 -3.75 9.62 -11.09
C ILE A 27 -4.25 8.21 -10.83
N MET A 28 -3.39 7.36 -10.28
CA MET A 28 -3.71 6.02 -9.81
C MET A 28 -4.08 6.10 -8.33
N VAL A 29 -5.32 5.74 -8.00
CA VAL A 29 -5.79 5.63 -6.62
C VAL A 29 -5.82 4.16 -6.22
N ASP A 30 -5.19 3.82 -5.11
CA ASP A 30 -5.20 2.47 -4.53
C ASP A 30 -5.52 2.54 -3.04
N ASP A 31 -5.97 1.43 -2.45
CA ASP A 31 -6.38 1.42 -1.05
C ASP A 31 -5.18 1.45 -0.09
N SER A 32 -4.11 0.71 -0.42
CA SER A 32 -2.94 0.53 0.42
C SER A 32 -1.69 0.13 -0.36
N ILE A 33 -0.52 0.37 0.23
CA ILE A 33 0.75 -0.19 -0.24
C ILE A 33 1.33 -1.04 0.89
N VAL A 34 1.42 -2.36 0.66
CA VAL A 34 2.07 -3.31 1.58
C VAL A 34 3.52 -3.53 1.15
N ARG A 35 3.75 -4.22 0.03
CA ARG A 35 5.10 -4.55 -0.47
C ARG A 35 5.58 -3.68 -1.64
N GLY A 36 4.72 -2.81 -2.18
CA GLY A 36 5.01 -1.98 -3.36
C GLY A 36 5.08 -2.70 -4.71
N THR A 37 5.15 -4.03 -4.75
CA THR A 37 5.30 -4.81 -6.00
C THR A 37 4.12 -4.63 -6.97
N THR A 38 2.89 -4.62 -6.46
CA THR A 38 1.67 -4.36 -7.26
C THR A 38 1.68 -2.95 -7.82
N SER A 39 1.88 -1.94 -6.97
CA SER A 39 1.89 -0.54 -7.38
C SER A 39 2.96 -0.25 -8.42
N ARG A 40 4.20 -0.76 -8.22
CA ARG A 40 5.28 -0.65 -9.20
C ARG A 40 4.87 -1.21 -10.56
N ARG A 41 4.26 -2.40 -10.56
CA ARG A 41 3.79 -3.04 -11.78
C ARG A 41 2.72 -2.20 -12.49
N ILE A 42 1.74 -1.68 -11.76
CA ILE A 42 0.67 -0.86 -12.34
C ILE A 42 1.24 0.43 -12.94
N VAL A 43 2.13 1.10 -12.22
CA VAL A 43 2.83 2.30 -12.72
C VAL A 43 3.60 1.98 -14.01
N THR A 44 4.36 0.88 -14.05
CA THR A 44 5.05 0.44 -15.27
C THR A 44 4.06 0.21 -16.43
N MET A 45 2.96 -0.50 -16.19
CA MET A 45 1.96 -0.77 -17.23
C MET A 45 1.30 0.53 -17.75
N LEU A 46 1.01 1.50 -16.88
CA LEU A 46 0.45 2.79 -17.28
C LEU A 46 1.42 3.59 -18.16
N ARG A 47 2.71 3.61 -17.81
CA ARG A 47 3.75 4.24 -18.63
C ARG A 47 3.93 3.52 -19.98
N GLU A 48 3.98 2.19 -19.99
CA GLU A 48 4.04 1.39 -21.23
C GLU A 48 2.83 1.63 -22.15
N ALA A 49 1.67 1.95 -21.57
CA ALA A 49 0.46 2.32 -22.31
C ALA A 49 0.43 3.79 -22.78
N GLY A 50 1.48 4.57 -22.52
CA GLY A 50 1.66 5.92 -23.04
C GLY A 50 1.26 7.05 -22.09
N ALA A 51 1.06 6.78 -20.80
CA ALA A 51 0.88 7.87 -19.82
C ALA A 51 2.14 8.75 -19.75
N THR A 52 1.98 10.07 -19.78
CA THR A 52 3.09 11.04 -19.67
C THR A 52 3.56 11.21 -18.23
N GLU A 53 2.63 11.14 -17.28
CA GLU A 53 2.87 11.16 -15.84
C GLU A 53 1.95 10.14 -15.16
N VAL A 54 2.42 9.55 -14.05
CA VAL A 54 1.68 8.64 -13.18
C VAL A 54 1.86 9.08 -11.73
N HIS A 55 0.83 9.71 -11.18
CA HIS A 55 0.74 10.11 -9.78
C HIS A 55 0.01 9.04 -8.99
N VAL A 56 0.56 8.62 -7.84
CA VAL A 56 -0.04 7.60 -6.99
C VAL A 56 -0.61 8.24 -5.73
N VAL A 57 -1.87 7.95 -5.44
CA VAL A 57 -2.58 8.40 -4.24
C VAL A 57 -3.13 7.18 -3.50
N ILE A 58 -2.76 7.05 -2.23
CA ILE A 58 -3.13 5.91 -1.39
C ILE A 58 -4.13 6.37 -0.34
N SER A 59 -5.30 5.72 -0.28
CA SER A 59 -6.39 6.11 0.62
C SER A 59 -6.22 5.56 2.05
N SER A 60 -4.99 5.23 2.44
CA SER A 60 -4.62 4.84 3.80
C SER A 60 -3.26 5.45 4.17
N PRO A 61 -2.94 5.54 5.47
CA PRO A 61 -1.59 5.86 5.91
C PRO A 61 -0.59 4.73 5.54
N PRO A 62 0.72 5.01 5.54
CA PRO A 62 1.71 3.97 5.27
C PRO A 62 1.64 2.83 6.30
N ILE A 63 1.60 1.58 5.83
CA ILE A 63 1.59 0.39 6.69
C ILE A 63 3.03 0.07 7.10
N LYS A 64 3.37 0.39 8.36
CA LYS A 64 4.75 0.25 8.89
C LYS A 64 4.91 -0.88 9.88
N ASN A 65 3.80 -1.40 10.40
CA ASN A 65 3.78 -2.34 11.51
C ASN A 65 2.94 -3.58 11.15
N PRO A 66 3.33 -4.76 11.67
CA PRO A 66 2.58 -5.99 11.47
C PRO A 66 1.23 -5.99 12.22
N CYS A 67 0.28 -6.80 11.77
CA CYS A 67 -1.01 -6.95 12.42
C CYS A 67 -1.10 -8.26 13.21
N PHE A 68 -1.18 -8.17 14.54
CA PHE A 68 -1.36 -9.34 15.42
C PHE A 68 -2.81 -9.87 15.49
N TYR A 69 -3.75 -9.21 14.82
CA TYR A 69 -5.19 -9.46 14.94
C TYR A 69 -5.83 -10.13 13.72
N GLY A 70 -5.02 -10.73 12.84
CA GLY A 70 -5.52 -11.61 11.78
C GLY A 70 -5.63 -10.98 10.39
N ILE A 71 -5.12 -9.76 10.18
CA ILE A 71 -4.81 -9.31 8.81
C ILE A 71 -3.52 -10.03 8.39
N ASP A 72 -3.52 -10.66 7.22
CA ASP A 72 -2.34 -11.28 6.62
C ASP A 72 -1.33 -10.20 6.21
N THR A 73 -0.60 -9.71 7.21
CA THR A 73 0.53 -8.82 7.02
C THR A 73 1.78 -9.67 6.94
N SER A 74 2.50 -9.43 5.86
CA SER A 74 3.85 -9.92 5.55
C SER A 74 4.85 -9.62 6.67
N THR A 75 6.10 -10.11 6.57
CA THR A 75 7.10 -9.74 7.59
C THR A 75 7.32 -8.25 7.66
N ARG A 76 7.83 -7.74 8.79
CA ARG A 76 8.08 -6.30 8.94
C ARG A 76 8.99 -5.81 7.82
N GLU A 77 9.98 -6.60 7.45
CA GLU A 77 10.93 -6.34 6.37
C GLU A 77 10.28 -6.37 4.97
N GLU A 78 9.16 -7.09 4.82
CA GLU A 78 8.38 -7.11 3.57
C GLU A 78 7.43 -5.90 3.44
N LEU A 79 7.16 -5.16 4.53
CA LEU A 79 6.41 -3.92 4.50
C LEU A 79 7.30 -2.81 3.95
N ILE A 80 7.02 -2.30 2.74
CA ILE A 80 7.91 -1.32 2.11
C ILE A 80 8.06 -0.05 2.96
N ALA A 81 7.02 0.35 3.68
CA ALA A 81 7.01 1.57 4.50
C ALA A 81 7.61 1.40 5.91
N SER A 82 8.05 0.20 6.29
CA SER A 82 8.81 0.00 7.53
C SER A 82 10.28 0.44 7.38
N GLU A 83 10.86 0.24 6.19
CA GLU A 83 12.27 0.50 5.89
C GLU A 83 12.48 1.74 4.99
N HIS A 84 11.43 2.24 4.33
CA HIS A 84 11.54 3.32 3.34
C HIS A 84 10.65 4.51 3.69
N SER A 85 11.18 5.71 3.48
CA SER A 85 10.43 6.97 3.47
C SER A 85 9.45 7.04 2.28
N VAL A 86 8.51 7.97 2.32
CA VAL A 86 7.55 8.17 1.22
C VAL A 86 8.26 8.46 -0.10
N GLU A 87 9.36 9.22 -0.07
CA GLU A 87 10.13 9.55 -1.26
C GLU A 87 10.85 8.32 -1.84
N GLU A 88 11.47 7.51 -0.99
CA GLU A 88 12.08 6.25 -1.43
C GLU A 88 11.03 5.27 -1.99
N ILE A 89 9.85 5.19 -1.37
CA ILE A 89 8.74 4.37 -1.92
C ILE A 89 8.34 4.89 -3.30
N ARG A 90 8.20 6.21 -3.48
CA ARG A 90 7.87 6.83 -4.78
C ARG A 90 8.86 6.40 -5.86
N GLU A 91 10.15 6.45 -5.55
CA GLU A 91 11.22 6.01 -6.45
C GLU A 91 11.12 4.51 -6.77
N ILE A 92 10.96 3.67 -5.75
CA ILE A 92 10.86 2.21 -5.90
C ILE A 92 9.68 1.81 -6.80
N ILE A 93 8.54 2.50 -6.69
CA ILE A 93 7.36 2.21 -7.53
C ILE A 93 7.40 2.93 -8.89
N GLY A 94 8.30 3.89 -9.09
CA GLY A 94 8.48 4.62 -10.35
C GLY A 94 7.43 5.70 -10.64
N ALA A 95 6.75 6.21 -9.59
CA ALA A 95 5.71 7.23 -9.70
C ALA A 95 6.31 8.64 -9.82
N ASP A 96 5.60 9.56 -10.47
CA ASP A 96 6.00 10.98 -10.51
C ASP A 96 5.74 11.67 -9.17
N THR A 97 4.63 11.34 -8.51
CA THR A 97 4.35 11.72 -7.12
C THR A 97 3.71 10.57 -6.37
N LEU A 98 3.90 10.55 -5.05
CA LEU A 98 3.23 9.61 -4.15
C LEU A 98 2.64 10.38 -2.97
N SER A 99 1.39 10.10 -2.64
CA SER A 99 0.72 10.66 -1.47
C SER A 99 -0.06 9.60 -0.72
N PHE A 100 0.01 9.64 0.60
CA PHE A 100 -0.78 8.79 1.49
C PHE A 100 -1.79 9.66 2.24
N LEU A 101 -2.95 9.09 2.56
CA LEU A 101 -3.89 9.70 3.49
C LEU A 101 -3.24 9.78 4.88
N SER A 102 -3.44 10.90 5.60
CA SER A 102 -2.99 11.00 6.99
C SER A 102 -3.83 10.10 7.90
N ALA A 103 -3.29 9.72 9.06
CA ALA A 103 -4.03 8.95 10.05
C ALA A 103 -5.27 9.72 10.56
N GLU A 104 -5.11 11.02 10.75
CA GLU A 104 -6.17 11.95 11.14
C GLU A 104 -7.24 12.04 10.04
N GLY A 105 -6.81 12.20 8.79
CA GLY A 105 -7.70 12.26 7.63
C GLY A 105 -8.46 10.95 7.41
N MET A 106 -7.83 9.79 7.70
CA MET A 106 -8.50 8.50 7.66
C MET A 106 -9.58 8.39 8.74
N ILE A 107 -9.29 8.80 9.98
CA ILE A 107 -10.28 8.81 11.08
C ILE A 107 -11.47 9.70 10.70
N GLU A 108 -11.19 10.90 10.20
CA GLU A 108 -12.21 11.88 9.77
C GLU A 108 -13.07 11.33 8.63
N ALA A 109 -12.45 10.78 7.58
CA ALA A 109 -13.14 10.28 6.39
C ALA A 109 -14.08 9.09 6.68
N ILE A 110 -13.74 8.23 7.65
CA ILE A 110 -14.61 7.11 8.05
C ILE A 110 -15.85 7.63 8.82
N GLY A 111 -15.75 8.80 9.48
CA GLY A 111 -16.92 9.49 10.03
C GLY A 111 -17.58 8.81 11.23
N ARG A 112 -16.84 8.02 12.01
CA ARG A 112 -17.37 7.36 13.22
C ARG A 112 -17.63 8.37 14.34
N THR A 113 -18.72 8.16 15.09
CA THR A 113 -19.20 9.08 16.14
C THR A 113 -18.76 8.71 17.55
N ASP A 114 -17.95 7.66 17.72
CA ASP A 114 -17.45 7.22 19.03
C ASP A 114 -16.68 8.34 19.76
N SER A 115 -16.67 8.32 21.09
CA SER A 115 -16.11 9.41 21.93
C SER A 115 -14.57 9.37 22.07
N GLY A 116 -13.91 8.28 21.65
CA GLY A 116 -12.45 8.14 21.75
C GLY A 116 -11.67 8.88 20.65
N ALA A 117 -10.39 9.18 20.89
CA ALA A 117 -9.52 9.87 19.93
C ALA A 117 -9.43 9.15 18.58
N LEU A 118 -9.41 7.81 18.60
CA LEU A 118 -9.39 6.99 17.38
C LEU A 118 -10.79 6.64 16.86
N LYS A 119 -11.86 7.19 17.45
CA LYS A 119 -13.25 6.91 17.06
C LYS A 119 -13.57 5.40 16.95
N GLY A 120 -13.04 4.60 17.89
CA GLY A 120 -13.24 3.15 17.93
C GLY A 120 -12.44 2.36 16.88
N GLN A 121 -11.46 2.98 16.22
CA GLN A 121 -10.66 2.36 15.17
C GLN A 121 -9.30 1.89 15.70
N CYS A 122 -8.78 0.81 15.14
CA CYS A 122 -7.42 0.36 15.38
C CYS A 122 -6.51 0.92 14.28
N LEU A 123 -5.48 1.68 14.66
CA LEU A 123 -4.47 2.21 13.75
C LEU A 123 -3.08 1.60 13.97
N ALA A 124 -3.01 0.42 14.58
CA ALA A 124 -1.74 -0.19 14.99
C ALA A 124 -0.80 -0.44 13.80
N CYS A 125 -1.32 -0.90 12.67
CA CYS A 125 -0.52 -1.13 11.45
C CYS A 125 0.19 0.14 10.95
N PHE A 126 -0.39 1.32 11.21
CA PHE A 126 0.14 2.61 10.77
C PHE A 126 1.01 3.28 11.85
N THR A 127 0.60 3.18 13.12
CA THR A 127 1.16 3.97 14.24
C THR A 127 2.05 3.17 15.18
N GLY A 128 1.93 1.84 15.20
CA GLY A 128 2.57 0.97 16.19
C GLY A 128 1.85 0.94 17.55
N ASN A 129 0.80 1.73 17.73
CA ASN A 129 0.03 1.76 18.98
C ASN A 129 -1.05 0.67 18.95
N TYR A 130 -0.73 -0.48 19.52
CA TYR A 130 -1.64 -1.62 19.60
C TYR A 130 -2.71 -1.40 20.69
N PRO A 131 -3.99 -1.73 20.43
CA PRO A 131 -5.06 -1.66 21.43
C PRO A 131 -4.96 -2.76 22.50
N THR A 132 -4.04 -3.71 22.36
CA THR A 132 -3.72 -4.74 23.37
C THR A 132 -2.22 -4.79 23.61
N GLU A 133 -1.81 -5.36 24.74
CA GLU A 133 -0.39 -5.66 24.98
C GLU A 133 0.11 -6.70 23.96
N ILE A 134 1.32 -6.43 23.42
CA ILE A 134 2.06 -7.37 22.59
C ILE A 134 3.27 -7.82 23.42
N TYR A 135 3.18 -9.03 23.97
CA TYR A 135 4.24 -9.61 24.79
C TYR A 135 5.43 -10.06 23.94
N PRO A 136 6.65 -10.12 24.49
CA PRO A 136 7.81 -10.71 23.80
C PRO A 136 7.60 -12.15 23.34
N SER A 137 6.72 -12.90 24.02
CA SER A 137 6.32 -14.26 23.65
C SER A 137 5.20 -14.32 22.59
N THR A 138 4.68 -13.18 22.14
CA THR A 138 3.64 -13.13 21.12
C THR A 138 4.22 -13.57 19.78
N ILE A 139 3.77 -14.73 19.32
CA ILE A 139 4.16 -15.28 18.03
C ILE A 139 3.80 -14.29 16.92
N HIS A 140 4.77 -14.01 16.06
CA HIS A 140 4.55 -13.06 14.99
C HIS A 140 3.55 -13.64 13.96
N PRO A 141 2.61 -12.84 13.41
CA PRO A 141 1.64 -13.28 12.41
C PRO A 141 2.16 -14.21 11.30
N TYR A 142 3.32 -13.91 10.73
CA TYR A 142 3.95 -14.70 9.68
C TYR A 142 4.59 -16.02 10.15
N GLU A 143 4.73 -16.24 11.46
CA GLU A 143 5.23 -17.50 12.04
C GLU A 143 4.09 -18.48 12.34
N LYS A 144 2.84 -18.04 12.24
CA LYS A 144 1.64 -18.87 12.47
C LYS A 144 1.27 -19.72 11.25
N VAL A 145 2.06 -19.69 10.18
CA VAL A 145 1.84 -20.38 8.90
C VAL A 145 2.79 -21.56 8.75
#